data_AF-A0A9E0XR48-F1
#
_entry.id   AF-A0A9E0XR48-F1
#
_cell.length_a   1.000
_cell.length_b   1.000
_cell.length_c   1.000
_cell.angle_alpha   90.00
_cell.angle_beta   90.00
_cell.angle_gamma   90.00
#
_symmetry.space_group_name_H-M   'P 1'
#
loop_
_entity.id
_entity.type
_entity.pdbx_description
1 polymer ?
#
loop_
_entity_poly.entity_id
_entity_poly.type
_entity_poly.pdbx_seq_one_letter_code
_entity_poly.pdbx_strand_id
1 'polypeptide(L)'
;MKKLPLACLLLTLYAGIPGCNDRPDRQSLQNIEAFARMYGLVRWFHPSDEAQRVDWNRFALYGVERVAACESTEELERELERLFRPLAPGIGFSDHGRDEGLPARITPPDTSGRPVVAWQHKGVDTETAVFLDGQIFNGDYISKRTNRPLEYRNDKRLVLFGQLFPAADYGDHEIKVRARIRKNAPSDDLRLSFKVATRPQWRDVVPFGPDADRWLVQNDGQWETYARSLSVAAENRGEAIRWGIYADGEGSFSVGAIEMENLKTGKKSPSPVYESRSYRYRTDSSGRYDIRVYDLLPARMQLFDGHASCGEYRSERLTEGLYAHAPLALYDTRSGTYPPGDPETLEDLLRATESAAPSDRAKMYADPIVAWNAIKYFGPYLAEMRLDWDEELRKALSRASRCKRYDLKPLRLMMAQIEDAHVHYVEPAASQVRERFLPLQVRKMERLIVVTDSKDSSLRKGDIVRTVDGADARR
;
A
#
# COMPACT_ATOMS: atom_id res chain seq x y z
N MET A 1 34.99 66.87 -2.96
CA MET A 1 33.97 66.06 -3.67
C MET A 1 33.71 64.79 -2.88
N LYS A 2 32.43 64.35 -2.75
CA LYS A 2 31.94 63.05 -2.21
C LYS A 2 32.42 62.69 -0.76
N LYS A 3 31.68 63.00 0.32
CA LYS A 3 30.38 62.47 0.86
C LYS A 3 30.47 61.09 1.57
N LEU A 4 30.13 61.09 2.87
CA LEU A 4 29.56 59.97 3.67
C LEU A 4 28.18 59.52 3.10
N PRO A 5 27.54 58.39 3.48
CA PRO A 5 27.42 57.78 4.83
C PRO A 5 27.72 56.24 4.82
N LEU A 6 27.27 55.31 5.68
CA LEU A 6 26.27 55.27 6.78
C LEU A 6 26.64 54.17 7.82
N ALA A 7 25.88 54.06 8.92
CA ALA A 7 26.00 53.03 9.97
C ALA A 7 24.88 51.96 9.92
N CYS A 8 25.10 50.79 10.53
CA CYS A 8 24.10 50.01 11.30
C CYS A 8 24.78 48.90 12.10
N LEU A 9 25.03 49.15 13.40
CA LEU A 9 25.51 48.15 14.35
C LEU A 9 24.30 47.47 15.00
N LEU A 10 23.83 46.35 14.44
CA LEU A 10 22.71 45.59 15.01
C LEU A 10 23.20 44.66 16.12
N LEU A 11 23.09 45.11 17.38
CA LEU A 11 23.10 44.19 18.52
C LEU A 11 21.89 43.26 18.39
N THR A 12 22.13 42.00 18.03
CA THR A 12 21.15 40.93 18.21
C THR A 12 21.37 40.30 19.58
N LEU A 13 20.34 40.37 20.42
CA LEU A 13 20.33 39.68 21.72
C LEU A 13 20.48 38.18 21.49
N TYR A 14 21.52 37.60 22.08
CA TYR A 14 21.68 36.16 22.19
C TYR A 14 20.69 35.63 23.26
N ALA A 15 19.40 35.60 22.91
CA ALA A 15 18.42 34.82 23.65
C ALA A 15 18.80 33.34 23.48
N GLY A 16 19.17 32.69 24.59
CA GLY A 16 19.69 31.33 24.55
C GLY A 16 18.68 30.35 23.95
N ILE A 17 19.03 29.73 22.82
CA ILE A 17 18.32 28.56 22.29
C ILE A 17 18.39 27.47 23.38
N PRO A 18 17.25 26.92 23.86
CA PRO A 18 17.26 25.80 24.78
C PRO A 18 18.05 24.63 24.16
N GLY A 19 18.96 24.05 24.95
CA GLY A 19 19.90 23.05 24.45
C GLY A 19 19.20 21.89 23.73
N CYS A 20 19.65 21.60 22.51
CA CYS A 20 19.06 20.54 21.68
C CYS A 20 19.21 19.18 22.34
N ASN A 21 18.16 18.71 23.01
CA ASN A 21 18.03 17.31 23.41
C ASN A 21 17.69 16.50 22.17
N ASP A 22 18.73 16.04 21.46
CA ASP A 22 18.63 15.25 20.22
C ASP A 22 17.88 13.92 20.38
N ARG A 23 17.46 13.54 21.59
CA ARG A 23 16.69 12.33 21.88
C ARG A 23 15.27 12.72 22.29
N PRO A 24 14.22 12.15 21.66
CA PRO A 24 12.87 12.30 22.18
C PRO A 24 12.78 11.69 23.57
N ASP A 25 12.09 12.41 24.45
CA ASP A 25 11.84 12.00 25.82
C ASP A 25 10.77 10.90 25.92
N ARG A 26 10.37 10.60 27.15
CA ARG A 26 9.38 9.56 27.45
C ARG A 26 7.98 9.92 26.92
N GLN A 27 7.58 11.19 26.99
CA GLN A 27 6.27 11.66 26.53
C GLN A 27 6.19 11.52 25.00
N SER A 28 7.21 11.99 24.29
CA SER A 28 7.30 11.85 22.83
C SER A 28 7.18 10.38 22.37
N LEU A 29 7.81 9.44 23.08
CA LEU A 29 7.65 8.00 22.80
C LEU A 29 6.25 7.45 23.12
N GLN A 30 5.59 7.93 24.18
CA GLN A 30 4.21 7.56 24.52
C GLN A 30 3.21 8.10 23.48
N ASN A 31 3.44 9.32 22.97
CA ASN A 31 2.65 9.92 21.89
C ASN A 31 2.77 9.09 20.59
N ILE A 32 3.97 8.61 20.28
CA ILE A 32 4.22 7.73 19.12
C ILE A 32 3.54 6.36 19.30
N GLU A 33 3.54 5.77 20.51
CA GLU A 33 2.79 4.53 20.80
C GLU A 33 1.27 4.75 20.66
N ALA A 34 0.74 5.87 21.17
CA ALA A 34 -0.66 6.26 21.02
C ALA A 34 -1.07 6.41 19.54
N PHE A 35 -0.25 7.08 18.74
CA PHE A 35 -0.45 7.15 17.30
C PHE A 35 -0.38 5.78 16.63
N ALA A 36 0.54 4.90 17.03
CA ALA A 36 0.64 3.55 16.48
C ALA A 36 -0.63 2.72 16.70
N ARG A 37 -1.25 2.84 17.89
CA ARG A 37 -2.53 2.22 18.24
C ARG A 37 -3.68 2.78 17.38
N MET A 38 -3.80 4.10 17.30
CA MET A 38 -4.86 4.76 16.55
C MET A 38 -4.73 4.54 15.03
N TYR A 39 -3.50 4.53 14.51
CA TYR A 39 -3.17 4.18 13.14
C TYR A 39 -3.76 2.81 12.76
N GLY A 40 -3.53 1.80 13.59
CA GLY A 40 -4.08 0.46 13.39
C GLY A 40 -5.60 0.42 13.47
N LEU A 41 -6.16 1.07 14.49
CA LEU A 41 -7.60 1.16 14.71
C LEU A 41 -8.31 1.74 13.47
N VAL A 42 -7.81 2.84 12.91
CA VAL A 42 -8.42 3.48 11.75
C VAL A 42 -8.11 2.73 10.45
N ARG A 43 -6.84 2.41 10.17
CA ARG A 43 -6.41 1.78 8.90
C ARG A 43 -7.16 0.49 8.61
N TRP A 44 -7.31 -0.37 9.62
CA TRP A 44 -7.87 -1.70 9.43
C TRP A 44 -9.36 -1.76 9.71
N PHE A 45 -9.88 -1.03 10.70
CA PHE A 45 -11.27 -1.21 11.15
C PHE A 45 -12.24 -0.11 10.73
N HIS A 46 -11.77 1.11 10.41
CA HIS A 46 -12.70 2.19 10.05
C HIS A 46 -13.11 2.11 8.57
N PRO A 47 -14.41 2.00 8.25
CA PRO A 47 -14.86 1.64 6.90
C PRO A 47 -15.13 2.86 5.99
N SER A 48 -14.70 4.06 6.37
CA SER A 48 -14.91 5.31 5.60
C SER A 48 -14.30 5.26 4.20
N ASP A 49 -14.93 5.96 3.26
CA ASP A 49 -14.40 6.14 1.90
C ASP A 49 -13.18 7.08 1.89
N GLU A 50 -13.15 8.06 2.80
CA GLU A 50 -12.05 9.00 3.01
C GLU A 50 -10.74 8.29 3.39
N ALA A 51 -10.81 7.30 4.30
CA ALA A 51 -9.68 6.48 4.73
C ALA A 51 -9.04 5.67 3.60
N GLN A 52 -9.75 5.42 2.49
CA GLN A 52 -9.19 4.70 1.36
C GLN A 52 -8.29 5.58 0.50
N ARG A 53 -8.34 6.91 0.65
CA ARG A 53 -7.65 7.86 -0.25
C ARG A 53 -6.20 8.12 0.11
N VAL A 54 -5.79 7.79 1.33
CA VAL A 54 -4.46 8.11 1.88
C VAL A 54 -3.43 7.02 1.56
N ASP A 55 -2.19 7.43 1.32
CA ASP A 55 -1.05 6.50 1.33
C ASP A 55 -0.67 6.25 2.79
N TRP A 56 -1.10 5.10 3.34
CA TRP A 56 -0.94 4.75 4.75
C TRP A 56 0.52 4.72 5.22
N ASN A 57 1.51 4.54 4.33
CA ASN A 57 2.91 4.61 4.70
C ASN A 57 3.39 6.07 4.79
N ARG A 58 2.96 6.94 3.86
CA ARG A 58 3.22 8.39 3.96
C ARG A 58 2.51 9.04 5.14
N PHE A 59 1.30 8.61 5.47
CA PHE A 59 0.59 9.05 6.66
C PHE A 59 1.28 8.61 7.95
N ALA A 60 1.81 7.39 8.02
CA ALA A 60 2.63 6.97 9.17
C ALA A 60 3.84 7.90 9.37
N LEU A 61 4.58 8.19 8.29
CA LEU A 61 5.75 9.08 8.30
C LEU A 61 5.41 10.51 8.75
N TYR A 62 4.32 11.09 8.23
CA TYR A 62 3.88 12.43 8.61
C TYR A 62 3.36 12.48 10.06
N GLY A 63 2.52 11.51 10.44
CA GLY A 63 1.87 11.49 11.74
C GLY A 63 2.85 11.31 12.91
N VAL A 64 3.89 10.48 12.77
CA VAL A 64 4.89 10.32 13.85
C VAL A 64 5.67 11.60 14.13
N GLU A 65 5.97 12.43 13.11
CA GLU A 65 6.65 13.72 13.34
C GLU A 65 5.75 14.72 14.07
N ARG A 66 4.45 14.68 13.79
CA ARG A 66 3.45 15.55 14.40
C ARG A 66 3.22 15.22 15.88
N VAL A 67 2.91 13.96 16.20
CA VAL A 67 2.60 13.55 17.59
C VAL A 67 3.84 13.54 18.49
N ALA A 68 5.03 13.32 17.92
CA ALA A 68 6.29 13.36 18.67
C ALA A 68 6.62 14.75 19.24
N ALA A 69 5.97 15.80 18.74
CA ALA A 69 6.14 17.20 19.16
C ALA A 69 5.06 17.70 20.14
N CYS A 70 4.06 16.89 20.49
CA CYS A 70 3.04 17.27 21.49
C CYS A 70 3.61 17.17 22.92
N GLU A 71 3.43 18.22 23.71
CA GLU A 71 4.00 18.33 25.07
C GLU A 71 3.03 17.84 26.17
N SER A 72 1.77 17.57 25.82
CA SER A 72 0.70 17.16 26.74
C SER A 72 -0.29 16.16 26.12
N THR A 73 -1.10 15.50 26.97
CA THR A 73 -2.17 14.59 26.52
C THR A 73 -3.24 15.35 25.74
N GLU A 74 -3.56 16.57 26.13
CA GLU A 74 -4.56 17.42 25.49
C GLU A 74 -4.07 17.92 24.11
N GLU A 75 -2.77 18.17 23.95
CA GLU A 75 -2.18 18.42 22.62
C GLU A 75 -2.16 17.18 21.75
N LEU A 76 -1.84 16.01 22.33
CA LEU A 76 -1.86 14.74 21.63
C LEU A 76 -3.27 14.42 21.11
N GLU A 77 -4.31 14.59 21.93
CA GLU A 77 -5.71 14.39 21.53
C GLU A 77 -6.08 15.30 20.35
N ARG A 78 -5.80 16.60 20.45
CA ARG A 78 -6.08 17.56 19.37
C ARG A 78 -5.33 17.24 18.08
N GLU A 79 -4.07 16.83 18.17
CA GLU A 79 -3.28 16.49 16.97
C GLU A 79 -3.73 15.15 16.35
N LEU A 80 -4.09 14.15 17.17
CA LEU A 80 -4.70 12.91 16.70
C LEU A 80 -6.05 13.17 16.03
N GLU A 81 -6.91 14.02 16.63
CA GLU A 81 -8.16 14.43 16.01
C GLU A 81 -7.92 15.12 14.66
N ARG A 82 -6.98 16.08 14.60
CA ARG A 82 -6.59 16.78 13.36
C ARG A 82 -6.07 15.84 12.27
N LEU A 83 -5.34 14.79 12.65
CA LEU A 83 -4.77 13.80 11.73
C LEU A 83 -5.81 12.78 11.23
N PHE A 84 -6.71 12.32 12.10
CA PHE A 84 -7.59 11.18 11.80
C PHE A 84 -9.02 11.56 11.47
N ARG A 85 -9.58 12.67 11.98
CA ARG A 85 -10.98 13.07 11.69
C ARG A 85 -11.25 13.26 10.18
N PRO A 86 -10.33 13.81 9.35
CA PRO A 86 -10.53 13.89 7.90
C PRO A 86 -10.57 12.53 7.19
N LEU A 87 -9.87 11.51 7.73
CA LEU A 87 -9.84 10.14 7.19
C LEU A 87 -10.98 9.29 7.72
N ALA A 88 -11.38 9.54 8.97
CA ALA A 88 -12.34 8.73 9.73
C ALA A 88 -13.42 9.62 10.36
N PRO A 89 -14.37 10.11 9.56
CA PRO A 89 -15.52 10.85 10.08
C PRO A 89 -16.29 9.98 11.07
N GLY A 90 -16.63 10.55 12.23
CA GLY A 90 -17.38 9.84 13.28
C GLY A 90 -16.54 9.21 14.40
N ILE A 91 -15.20 9.27 14.34
CA ILE A 91 -14.36 8.92 15.50
C ILE A 91 -14.69 9.78 16.73
N GLY A 92 -14.56 9.17 17.90
CA GLY A 92 -14.66 9.81 19.21
C GLY A 92 -13.36 9.66 20.02
N PHE A 93 -13.18 10.56 20.98
CA PHE A 93 -12.15 10.50 22.02
C PHE A 93 -12.82 10.66 23.38
N SER A 94 -12.25 10.05 24.42
CA SER A 94 -12.68 10.26 25.81
C SER A 94 -11.59 9.84 26.80
N ASP A 95 -11.80 10.11 28.08
CA ASP A 95 -10.96 9.65 29.19
C ASP A 95 -11.28 8.22 29.67
N HIS A 96 -12.29 7.56 29.09
CA HIS A 96 -12.78 6.25 29.52
C HIS A 96 -13.01 5.26 28.37
N GLY A 97 -13.22 3.97 28.70
CA GLY A 97 -13.25 2.90 27.71
C GLY A 97 -14.46 2.83 26.77
N ARG A 98 -15.38 3.80 26.79
CA ARG A 98 -16.67 3.78 26.07
C ARG A 98 -17.09 5.19 25.65
N ASP A 99 -17.90 5.27 24.60
CA ASP A 99 -18.57 6.49 24.15
C ASP A 99 -20.03 6.15 23.82
N GLU A 100 -20.94 6.41 24.75
CA GLU A 100 -22.36 6.07 24.61
C GLU A 100 -23.07 6.95 23.56
N GLY A 101 -22.50 8.13 23.24
CA GLY A 101 -23.05 9.03 22.23
C GLY A 101 -22.64 8.66 20.80
N LEU A 102 -21.51 7.96 20.60
CA LEU A 102 -20.96 7.66 19.28
C LEU A 102 -21.96 6.94 18.35
N PRO A 103 -22.69 5.88 18.77
CA PRO A 103 -23.67 5.21 17.91
C PRO A 103 -24.74 6.16 17.33
N ALA A 104 -25.19 7.15 18.12
CA ALA A 104 -26.14 8.15 17.66
C ALA A 104 -25.49 9.16 16.69
N ARG A 105 -24.23 9.56 16.92
CA ARG A 105 -23.50 10.50 16.04
C ARG A 105 -23.14 9.91 14.67
N ILE A 106 -23.04 8.58 14.55
CA ILE A 106 -22.74 7.90 13.28
C ILE A 106 -23.96 7.32 12.56
N THR A 107 -25.15 7.47 13.11
CA THR A 107 -26.40 6.97 12.50
C THR A 107 -27.13 8.12 11.82
N PRO A 108 -27.38 8.07 10.50
CA PRO A 108 -28.13 9.11 9.81
C PRO A 108 -29.62 9.07 10.24
N PRO A 109 -30.35 10.20 10.16
CA PRO A 109 -31.76 10.26 10.58
C PRO A 109 -32.71 9.30 9.86
N ASP A 110 -32.35 8.87 8.64
CA ASP A 110 -33.06 7.84 7.87
C ASP A 110 -32.04 6.79 7.40
N THR A 111 -32.25 5.55 7.81
CA THR A 111 -31.43 4.37 7.46
C THR A 111 -32.11 3.47 6.40
N SER A 112 -33.33 3.82 5.96
CA SER A 112 -34.18 2.97 5.14
C SER A 112 -33.52 2.60 3.81
N GLY A 113 -33.27 1.31 3.60
CA GLY A 113 -32.65 0.79 2.37
C GLY A 113 -31.20 1.22 2.15
N ARG A 114 -30.51 1.77 3.16
CA ARG A 114 -29.07 2.08 3.08
C ARG A 114 -28.23 0.83 3.35
N PRO A 115 -27.35 0.42 2.43
CA PRO A 115 -26.35 -0.61 2.70
C PRO A 115 -25.43 -0.25 3.86
N VAL A 116 -24.86 -1.27 4.51
CA VAL A 116 -23.82 -1.13 5.54
C VAL A 116 -22.45 -1.33 4.91
N VAL A 117 -21.52 -0.42 5.20
CA VAL A 117 -20.11 -0.50 4.82
C VAL A 117 -19.30 -0.84 6.07
N ALA A 118 -18.72 -2.03 6.08
CA ALA A 118 -17.90 -2.58 7.17
C ALA A 118 -16.73 -3.36 6.58
N TRP A 119 -15.61 -3.44 7.29
CA TRP A 119 -14.44 -4.21 6.84
C TRP A 119 -14.59 -5.72 7.07
N GLN A 120 -14.01 -6.49 6.15
CA GLN A 120 -13.79 -7.92 6.24
C GLN A 120 -12.34 -8.20 5.82
N HIS A 121 -11.60 -8.99 6.59
CA HIS A 121 -10.20 -9.32 6.31
C HIS A 121 -9.98 -10.82 6.28
N LYS A 122 -9.45 -11.31 5.16
CA LYS A 122 -8.80 -12.60 5.05
C LYS A 122 -7.29 -12.33 5.12
N GLY A 123 -6.73 -12.23 6.34
CA GLY A 123 -5.32 -11.89 6.57
C GLY A 123 -4.90 -10.48 6.13
N VAL A 124 -3.59 -10.22 6.09
CA VAL A 124 -3.05 -8.87 5.81
C VAL A 124 -3.14 -8.53 4.33
N ASP A 125 -3.87 -7.48 4.02
CA ASP A 125 -3.81 -6.86 2.69
C ASP A 125 -2.73 -5.77 2.70
N THR A 126 -1.75 -5.90 1.81
CA THR A 126 -0.66 -4.92 1.65
C THR A 126 -1.01 -3.82 0.65
N GLU A 127 -2.29 -3.74 0.24
CA GLU A 127 -2.85 -2.83 -0.77
C GLU A 127 -2.21 -2.98 -2.17
N THR A 128 -1.26 -3.90 -2.31
CA THR A 128 -0.37 -4.06 -3.46
C THR A 128 -0.69 -5.37 -4.15
N ALA A 129 -1.45 -5.31 -5.24
CA ALA A 129 -1.63 -6.47 -6.10
C ALA A 129 -0.31 -6.74 -6.84
N VAL A 130 0.45 -7.74 -6.40
CA VAL A 130 1.70 -8.11 -7.09
C VAL A 130 1.36 -8.78 -8.42
N PHE A 131 1.34 -7.99 -9.48
CA PHE A 131 1.23 -8.47 -10.85
C PHE A 131 2.54 -9.12 -11.31
N LEU A 132 2.78 -10.33 -10.80
CA LEU A 132 3.75 -11.28 -11.34
C LEU A 132 3.03 -12.18 -12.35
N ASP A 133 3.58 -12.27 -13.56
CA ASP A 133 3.22 -13.25 -14.59
C ASP A 133 1.72 -13.46 -14.89
N GLY A 134 0.94 -12.39 -14.80
CA GLY A 134 -0.46 -12.45 -15.15
C GLY A 134 -1.36 -13.11 -14.10
N GLN A 135 -0.85 -13.34 -12.89
CA GLN A 135 -1.64 -13.82 -11.76
C GLN A 135 -1.80 -12.70 -10.74
N ILE A 136 -3.00 -12.59 -10.14
CA ILE A 136 -3.25 -11.72 -9.00
C ILE A 136 -2.82 -12.51 -7.76
N PHE A 137 -1.63 -12.22 -7.23
CA PHE A 137 -1.06 -12.93 -6.07
C PHE A 137 -1.71 -12.57 -4.71
N ASN A 138 -2.97 -12.14 -4.71
CA ASN A 138 -3.78 -11.88 -3.52
C ASN A 138 -4.86 -12.97 -3.29
N GLY A 139 -4.70 -14.17 -3.86
CA GLY A 139 -5.70 -15.25 -3.69
C GLY A 139 -5.91 -15.68 -2.23
N ASP A 140 -4.83 -15.66 -1.44
CA ASP A 140 -4.87 -16.08 -0.04
C ASP A 140 -5.15 -14.94 0.94
N TYR A 141 -4.70 -13.71 0.64
CA TYR A 141 -4.92 -12.54 1.49
C TYR A 141 -5.69 -11.42 0.79
N ILE A 142 -6.84 -11.04 1.34
CA ILE A 142 -7.77 -10.05 0.78
C ILE A 142 -8.42 -9.27 1.92
N SER A 143 -8.34 -7.94 1.90
CA SER A 143 -9.20 -7.07 2.71
C SER A 143 -10.25 -6.41 1.84
N LYS A 144 -11.47 -6.26 2.37
CA LYS A 144 -12.57 -5.70 1.60
C LYS A 144 -13.62 -5.03 2.47
N ARG A 145 -14.19 -3.93 1.99
CA ARG A 145 -15.38 -3.29 2.57
C ARG A 145 -16.67 -3.84 1.94
N THR A 146 -17.67 -4.15 2.75
CA THR A 146 -18.99 -4.57 2.28
C THR A 146 -19.65 -3.45 1.47
N ASN A 147 -20.44 -3.81 0.46
CA ASN A 147 -21.14 -2.84 -0.42
C ASN A 147 -20.20 -1.81 -1.09
N ARG A 148 -18.95 -2.21 -1.30
CA ARG A 148 -17.93 -1.49 -2.07
C ARG A 148 -17.26 -2.46 -3.05
N PRO A 149 -16.81 -1.98 -4.23
CA PRO A 149 -15.95 -2.77 -5.09
C PRO A 149 -14.66 -3.18 -4.36
N LEU A 150 -14.05 -4.28 -4.79
CA LEU A 150 -12.69 -4.60 -4.34
C LEU A 150 -11.72 -3.61 -4.99
N GLU A 151 -10.99 -2.83 -4.19
CA GLU A 151 -9.94 -1.91 -4.62
C GLU A 151 -8.56 -2.53 -4.38
N TYR A 152 -7.59 -2.24 -5.25
CA TYR A 152 -6.18 -2.56 -5.07
C TYR A 152 -5.32 -1.53 -5.80
N ARG A 153 -4.09 -1.28 -5.33
CA ARG A 153 -3.11 -0.38 -5.96
C ARG A 153 -2.21 -1.16 -6.91
N ASN A 154 -1.84 -0.52 -8.03
CA ASN A 154 -0.89 -1.04 -9.01
C ASN A 154 0.16 0.03 -9.31
N ASP A 155 1.43 -0.30 -9.08
CA ASP A 155 2.59 0.57 -9.23
C ASP A 155 3.07 0.72 -10.69
N LYS A 156 2.42 0.02 -11.64
CA LYS A 156 2.77 0.00 -13.07
C LYS A 156 1.64 0.59 -13.90
N ARG A 157 2.02 1.31 -14.97
CA ARG A 157 1.08 1.79 -16.02
C ARG A 157 0.24 0.70 -16.70
N LEU A 158 0.63 -0.56 -16.55
CA LEU A 158 -0.05 -1.71 -17.14
C LEU A 158 -1.18 -2.18 -16.23
N VAL A 159 -2.42 -1.90 -16.63
CA VAL A 159 -3.62 -2.59 -16.17
C VAL A 159 -3.61 -3.98 -16.79
N LEU A 160 -3.04 -4.93 -16.08
CA LEU A 160 -2.96 -6.31 -16.53
C LEU A 160 -4.29 -7.03 -16.28
N PHE A 161 -4.72 -7.81 -17.27
CA PHE A 161 -5.88 -8.69 -17.17
C PHE A 161 -5.38 -10.13 -17.29
N GLY A 162 -5.34 -10.80 -16.14
CA GLY A 162 -4.72 -12.11 -15.99
C GLY A 162 -5.58 -13.27 -16.48
N GLN A 163 -5.61 -13.50 -17.79
CA GLN A 163 -5.95 -14.82 -18.32
C GLN A 163 -4.87 -15.31 -19.28
N LEU A 164 -4.31 -16.46 -18.90
CA LEU A 164 -3.38 -17.25 -19.71
C LEU A 164 -4.23 -18.18 -20.59
N PHE A 165 -4.41 -17.83 -21.86
CA PHE A 165 -5.02 -18.77 -22.81
C PHE A 165 -3.95 -19.74 -23.31
N PRO A 166 -4.16 -21.08 -23.19
CA PRO A 166 -3.22 -22.06 -23.72
C PRO A 166 -3.05 -21.85 -25.23
N ALA A 167 -1.83 -21.55 -25.68
CA ALA A 167 -1.57 -21.27 -27.09
C ALA A 167 -1.81 -22.49 -27.99
N ALA A 168 -1.92 -23.70 -27.45
CA ALA A 168 -2.21 -24.93 -28.20
C ALA A 168 -3.50 -24.86 -29.05
N ASP A 169 -4.52 -24.12 -28.59
CA ASP A 169 -5.79 -23.91 -29.31
C ASP A 169 -5.74 -22.83 -30.40
N TYR A 170 -4.65 -22.05 -30.43
CA TYR A 170 -4.52 -20.79 -31.15
C TYR A 170 -3.23 -20.68 -31.98
N GLY A 171 -2.30 -21.62 -31.81
CA GLY A 171 -0.97 -21.67 -32.44
C GLY A 171 -1.00 -22.15 -33.89
N ASP A 172 0.01 -21.73 -34.65
CA ASP A 172 0.13 -21.86 -36.11
C ASP A 172 -0.92 -21.14 -36.95
N HIS A 173 -1.77 -20.33 -36.33
CA HIS A 173 -2.85 -19.60 -37.00
C HIS A 173 -2.82 -18.12 -36.65
N GLU A 174 -3.50 -17.34 -37.48
CA GLU A 174 -3.84 -15.97 -37.16
C GLU A 174 -5.01 -15.98 -36.16
N ILE A 175 -4.81 -15.31 -35.02
CA ILE A 175 -5.88 -15.02 -34.07
C ILE A 175 -6.38 -13.61 -34.29
N LYS A 176 -7.68 -13.41 -34.07
CA LYS A 176 -8.30 -12.09 -33.97
C LYS A 176 -8.74 -11.86 -32.53
N VAL A 177 -8.15 -10.85 -31.89
CA VAL A 177 -8.52 -10.42 -30.54
C VAL A 177 -9.40 -9.18 -30.65
N ARG A 178 -10.55 -9.18 -29.97
CA ARG A 178 -11.49 -8.07 -29.87
C ARG A 178 -11.64 -7.66 -28.40
N ALA A 179 -11.68 -6.35 -28.13
CA ALA A 179 -11.92 -5.81 -26.81
C ALA A 179 -12.87 -4.61 -26.86
N ARG A 180 -13.90 -4.63 -26.00
CA ARG A 180 -14.86 -3.53 -25.87
C ARG A 180 -14.48 -2.62 -24.70
N ILE A 181 -14.23 -1.35 -24.95
CA ILE A 181 -13.68 -0.39 -23.97
C ILE A 181 -14.46 0.93 -24.07
N ARG A 182 -14.64 1.62 -22.93
CA ARG A 182 -15.25 2.94 -22.82
C ARG A 182 -14.47 3.80 -21.84
N LYS A 183 -14.03 5.00 -22.21
CA LYS A 183 -13.65 6.05 -21.24
C LYS A 183 -14.89 6.60 -20.55
N ASN A 184 -14.85 6.81 -19.23
CA ASN A 184 -15.96 7.46 -18.52
C ASN A 184 -15.53 8.87 -18.08
N ALA A 185 -16.27 9.86 -18.58
CA ALA A 185 -16.02 11.28 -18.34
C ALA A 185 -16.09 11.66 -16.84
N PRO A 186 -15.32 12.67 -16.40
CA PRO A 186 -14.25 13.34 -17.17
C PRO A 186 -13.00 12.47 -17.27
N SER A 187 -12.41 12.40 -18.47
CA SER A 187 -11.18 11.62 -18.71
C SER A 187 -10.31 12.21 -19.84
N ASP A 188 -10.27 13.54 -19.93
CA ASP A 188 -9.63 14.30 -21.02
C ASP A 188 -8.14 13.96 -21.19
N ASP A 189 -7.41 13.77 -20.08
CA ASP A 189 -5.99 13.40 -20.09
C ASP A 189 -5.74 11.88 -20.21
N LEU A 190 -6.76 11.04 -20.01
CA LEU A 190 -6.61 9.59 -19.99
C LEU A 190 -6.31 9.03 -21.39
N ARG A 191 -5.17 8.37 -21.52
CA ARG A 191 -4.71 7.68 -22.73
C ARG A 191 -4.64 6.19 -22.43
N LEU A 192 -5.28 5.39 -23.29
CA LEU A 192 -5.39 3.94 -23.13
C LEU A 192 -4.68 3.23 -24.27
N SER A 193 -4.06 2.07 -24.02
CA SER A 193 -3.33 1.28 -25.01
C SER A 193 -3.61 -0.20 -24.80
N PHE A 194 -4.52 -0.79 -25.59
CA PHE A 194 -4.72 -2.23 -25.54
C PHE A 194 -3.54 -2.94 -26.20
N LYS A 195 -3.01 -3.98 -25.56
CA LYS A 195 -1.82 -4.71 -25.99
C LYS A 195 -2.02 -6.20 -25.81
N VAL A 196 -1.51 -6.98 -26.76
CA VAL A 196 -1.51 -8.45 -26.74
C VAL A 196 -0.07 -8.94 -26.89
N ALA A 197 0.28 -10.01 -26.20
CA ALA A 197 1.55 -10.73 -26.35
C ALA A 197 1.27 -12.23 -26.51
N THR A 198 1.96 -12.88 -27.44
CA THR A 198 1.86 -14.33 -27.71
C THR A 198 2.83 -15.16 -26.87
N ARG A 199 3.57 -14.52 -25.97
CA ARG A 199 4.49 -15.12 -25.00
C ARG A 199 4.29 -14.51 -23.61
N PRO A 200 4.53 -15.25 -22.51
CA PRO A 200 4.45 -14.75 -21.14
C PRO A 200 5.26 -13.46 -20.91
N GLN A 201 6.50 -13.43 -21.41
CA GLN A 201 7.51 -12.44 -21.01
C GLN A 201 7.31 -11.01 -21.57
N TRP A 202 6.15 -10.71 -22.19
CA TRP A 202 5.86 -9.42 -22.83
C TRP A 202 6.99 -8.93 -23.76
N ARG A 203 7.64 -9.84 -24.50
CA ARG A 203 8.69 -9.50 -25.49
C ARG A 203 8.09 -9.11 -26.84
N ASP A 204 7.04 -9.80 -27.26
CA ASP A 204 6.40 -9.66 -28.57
C ASP A 204 5.07 -8.89 -28.44
N VAL A 205 5.14 -7.67 -27.87
CA VAL A 205 3.94 -6.90 -27.54
C VAL A 205 3.41 -6.15 -28.75
N VAL A 206 2.19 -6.48 -29.16
CA VAL A 206 1.49 -5.82 -30.25
C VAL A 206 0.49 -4.79 -29.66
N PRO A 207 0.71 -3.47 -29.82
CA PRO A 207 -0.26 -2.45 -29.39
C PRO A 207 -1.48 -2.42 -30.31
N PHE A 208 -2.55 -1.78 -29.88
CA PHE A 208 -3.73 -1.47 -30.70
C PHE A 208 -3.80 0.05 -30.84
N GLY A 209 -3.89 0.52 -32.08
CA GLY A 209 -3.93 1.93 -32.48
C GLY A 209 -4.10 2.02 -33.99
N PRO A 210 -4.62 3.14 -34.53
CA PRO A 210 -4.76 3.34 -35.98
C PRO A 210 -3.40 3.39 -36.69
N ASP A 211 -2.40 3.94 -36.01
CA ASP A 211 -0.98 3.88 -36.37
C ASP A 211 -0.20 3.03 -35.35
N ALA A 212 1.08 2.76 -35.66
CA ALA A 212 1.95 1.97 -34.78
C ALA A 212 2.20 2.59 -33.38
N ASP A 213 1.82 3.87 -33.17
CA ASP A 213 2.01 4.58 -31.91
C ASP A 213 0.80 4.53 -30.96
N ARG A 214 0.87 3.50 -30.11
CA ARG A 214 0.63 3.54 -28.66
C ARG A 214 -0.74 3.90 -28.06
N TRP A 215 -1.67 4.67 -28.64
CA TRP A 215 -2.89 5.06 -27.92
C TRP A 215 -4.22 4.86 -28.69
N LEU A 216 -5.28 4.52 -27.95
CA LEU A 216 -6.65 4.30 -28.42
C LEU A 216 -7.41 5.62 -28.57
N VAL A 217 -8.08 5.80 -29.71
CA VAL A 217 -8.83 7.02 -30.07
C VAL A 217 -10.29 6.90 -29.58
N GLN A 218 -10.48 6.81 -28.26
CA GLN A 218 -11.81 6.73 -27.65
C GLN A 218 -12.44 8.09 -27.42
N ASN A 219 -13.72 8.21 -27.74
CA ASN A 219 -14.56 9.33 -27.33
C ASN A 219 -15.17 9.08 -25.94
N ASP A 220 -15.15 10.10 -25.09
CA ASP A 220 -15.64 10.01 -23.71
C ASP A 220 -17.13 9.61 -23.65
N GLY A 221 -17.43 8.63 -22.79
CA GLY A 221 -18.77 8.10 -22.55
C GLY A 221 -19.25 7.00 -23.51
N GLN A 222 -18.59 6.79 -24.66
CA GLN A 222 -19.03 5.80 -25.66
C GLN A 222 -18.30 4.46 -25.56
N TRP A 223 -19.02 3.38 -25.85
CA TRP A 223 -18.45 2.04 -25.96
C TRP A 223 -17.92 1.78 -27.37
N GLU A 224 -16.62 1.59 -27.49
CA GLU A 224 -15.95 1.26 -28.75
C GLU A 224 -15.38 -0.17 -28.73
N THR A 225 -15.29 -0.81 -29.89
CA THR A 225 -14.72 -2.16 -30.04
C THR A 225 -13.44 -2.11 -30.84
N TYR A 226 -12.35 -2.48 -30.19
CA TYR A 226 -11.02 -2.52 -30.77
C TYR A 226 -10.69 -3.95 -31.18
N ALA A 227 -10.19 -4.14 -32.39
CA ALA A 227 -9.85 -5.45 -32.92
C ALA A 227 -8.48 -5.43 -33.61
N ARG A 228 -7.67 -6.48 -33.40
CA ARG A 228 -6.43 -6.69 -34.15
C ARG A 228 -6.22 -8.17 -34.40
N SER A 229 -5.67 -8.49 -35.56
CA SER A 229 -5.19 -9.83 -35.88
C SER A 229 -3.68 -9.94 -35.65
N LEU A 230 -3.22 -11.11 -35.24
CA LEU A 230 -1.81 -11.43 -35.07
C LEU A 230 -1.56 -12.94 -35.25
N SER A 231 -0.37 -13.30 -35.75
CA SER A 231 0.02 -14.71 -35.91
C SER A 231 0.64 -15.26 -34.62
N VAL A 232 0.23 -16.46 -34.23
CA VAL A 232 0.86 -17.23 -33.14
C VAL A 232 1.78 -18.27 -33.75
N ALA A 233 3.11 -18.06 -33.66
CA ALA A 233 4.10 -18.93 -34.28
C ALA A 233 4.12 -20.35 -33.69
N ALA A 234 4.55 -21.34 -34.49
CA ALA A 234 4.55 -22.78 -34.17
C ALA A 234 5.21 -23.10 -32.83
N GLU A 235 6.39 -22.51 -32.61
CA GLU A 235 7.22 -22.69 -31.43
C GLU A 235 6.57 -22.16 -30.15
N ASN A 236 5.57 -21.27 -30.28
CA ASN A 236 4.84 -20.71 -29.14
C ASN A 236 3.59 -21.54 -28.78
N ARG A 237 3.31 -22.69 -29.41
CA ARG A 237 2.15 -23.54 -29.08
C ARG A 237 2.08 -24.00 -27.61
N GLY A 238 3.24 -24.13 -26.95
CA GLY A 238 3.33 -24.49 -25.53
C GLY A 238 3.22 -23.31 -24.55
N GLU A 239 3.13 -22.09 -25.08
CA GLU A 239 3.12 -20.85 -24.29
C GLU A 239 1.69 -20.40 -23.94
N ALA A 240 1.58 -19.23 -23.30
CA ALA A 240 0.31 -18.57 -23.03
C ALA A 240 0.20 -17.21 -23.74
N ILE A 241 -0.97 -16.95 -24.32
CA ILE A 241 -1.34 -15.64 -24.86
C ILE A 241 -1.80 -14.75 -23.70
N ARG A 242 -1.28 -13.53 -23.63
CA ARG A 242 -1.59 -12.51 -22.61
C ARG A 242 -2.09 -11.23 -23.28
N TRP A 243 -2.86 -10.44 -22.53
CA TRP A 243 -3.31 -9.12 -22.97
C TRP A 243 -3.47 -8.16 -21.78
N GLY A 244 -3.58 -6.88 -22.06
CA GLY A 244 -3.69 -5.84 -21.03
C GLY A 244 -3.84 -4.44 -21.62
N ILE A 245 -4.20 -3.48 -20.77
CA ILE A 245 -4.36 -2.08 -21.16
C ILE A 245 -3.31 -1.26 -20.42
N TYR A 246 -2.44 -0.54 -21.13
CA TYR A 246 -1.68 0.52 -20.48
C TYR A 246 -2.57 1.76 -20.38
N ALA A 247 -2.57 2.38 -19.21
CA ALA A 247 -3.18 3.69 -18.98
C ALA A 247 -2.09 4.73 -18.70
N ASP A 248 -2.34 5.98 -19.06
CA ASP A 248 -1.51 7.15 -18.74
C ASP A 248 -2.40 8.40 -18.69
N GLY A 249 -2.06 9.40 -17.87
CA GLY A 249 -2.93 10.55 -17.60
C GLY A 249 -4.20 10.22 -16.79
N GLU A 250 -4.90 11.23 -16.28
CA GLU A 250 -5.96 11.04 -15.28
C GLU A 250 -7.34 10.73 -15.90
N GLY A 251 -8.09 9.86 -15.24
CA GLY A 251 -9.49 9.62 -15.57
C GLY A 251 -9.99 8.24 -15.15
N SER A 252 -11.09 7.81 -15.75
CA SER A 252 -11.62 6.46 -15.57
C SER A 252 -12.01 5.77 -16.87
N PHE A 253 -11.97 4.44 -16.90
CA PHE A 253 -12.44 3.64 -18.02
C PHE A 253 -13.15 2.37 -17.59
N SER A 254 -14.01 1.85 -18.47
CA SER A 254 -14.73 0.59 -18.34
C SER A 254 -14.23 -0.40 -19.39
N VAL A 255 -14.04 -1.66 -19.01
CA VAL A 255 -13.77 -2.77 -19.95
C VAL A 255 -14.94 -3.74 -19.92
N GLY A 256 -15.43 -4.06 -21.11
CA GLY A 256 -16.49 -5.03 -21.36
C GLY A 256 -15.93 -6.39 -21.80
N ALA A 257 -16.72 -7.16 -22.56
CA ALA A 257 -16.31 -8.44 -23.10
C ALA A 257 -15.02 -8.36 -23.95
N ILE A 258 -14.19 -9.40 -23.81
CA ILE A 258 -12.94 -9.59 -24.56
C ILE A 258 -12.97 -11.00 -25.14
N GLU A 259 -12.71 -11.08 -26.44
CA GLU A 259 -12.88 -12.29 -27.25
C GLU A 259 -11.62 -12.54 -28.07
N MET A 260 -11.15 -13.78 -28.09
CA MET A 260 -10.15 -14.25 -29.04
C MET A 260 -10.76 -15.30 -29.95
N GLU A 261 -10.49 -15.21 -31.25
CA GLU A 261 -11.02 -16.10 -32.28
C GLU A 261 -9.85 -16.63 -33.13
N ASN A 262 -9.69 -17.95 -33.21
CA ASN A 262 -8.77 -18.58 -34.17
C ASN A 262 -9.41 -18.50 -35.57
N LEU A 263 -8.79 -17.74 -36.49
CA LEU A 263 -9.39 -17.46 -37.80
C LEU A 263 -9.43 -18.67 -38.75
N LYS A 264 -8.69 -19.75 -38.46
CA LYS A 264 -8.72 -20.99 -39.25
C LYS A 264 -9.76 -21.99 -38.73
N THR A 265 -9.87 -22.15 -37.41
CA THR A 265 -10.76 -23.15 -36.80
C THR A 265 -12.13 -22.58 -36.40
N GLY A 266 -12.28 -21.26 -36.37
CA GLY A 266 -13.46 -20.58 -35.80
C GLY A 266 -13.57 -20.71 -34.28
N LYS A 267 -12.62 -21.36 -33.61
CA LYS A 267 -12.66 -21.57 -32.16
C LYS A 267 -12.52 -20.23 -31.44
N LYS A 268 -13.54 -19.88 -30.65
CA LYS A 268 -13.52 -18.71 -29.78
C LYS A 268 -13.04 -19.09 -28.37
N SER A 269 -12.37 -18.17 -27.70
CA SER A 269 -12.04 -18.27 -26.28
C SER A 269 -13.32 -18.40 -25.45
N PRO A 270 -13.34 -19.22 -24.37
CA PRO A 270 -14.35 -19.07 -23.33
C PRO A 270 -14.16 -17.67 -22.73
N SER A 271 -15.01 -16.72 -23.15
CA SER A 271 -14.95 -15.36 -22.65
C SER A 271 -15.53 -15.37 -21.24
N PRO A 272 -14.75 -15.10 -20.17
CA PRO A 272 -15.38 -14.52 -19.00
C PRO A 272 -15.98 -13.20 -19.47
N VAL A 273 -17.30 -13.08 -19.40
CA VAL A 273 -17.97 -11.82 -19.65
C VAL A 273 -17.53 -10.88 -18.52
N TYR A 274 -16.49 -10.07 -18.75
CA TYR A 274 -16.17 -8.91 -17.93
C TYR A 274 -17.31 -7.91 -18.16
N GLU A 275 -18.43 -8.13 -17.47
CA GLU A 275 -19.71 -7.51 -17.80
C GLU A 275 -19.65 -5.98 -17.66
N SER A 276 -18.91 -5.52 -16.63
CA SER A 276 -18.11 -4.30 -16.68
C SER A 276 -17.10 -4.29 -15.53
N ARG A 277 -15.84 -3.94 -15.80
CA ARG A 277 -14.88 -3.52 -14.76
C ARG A 277 -14.51 -2.05 -14.96
N SER A 278 -14.61 -1.25 -13.90
CA SER A 278 -14.21 0.15 -13.92
C SER A 278 -12.81 0.32 -13.34
N TYR A 279 -12.06 1.28 -13.87
CA TYR A 279 -10.68 1.58 -13.50
C TYR A 279 -10.56 3.08 -13.29
N ARG A 280 -9.92 3.53 -12.21
CA ARG A 280 -9.49 4.93 -12.03
C ARG A 280 -7.97 4.95 -12.01
N TYR A 281 -7.38 5.73 -12.91
CA TYR A 281 -5.94 5.95 -12.97
C TYR A 281 -5.63 7.37 -12.53
N ARG A 282 -4.65 7.51 -11.65
CA ARG A 282 -4.07 8.78 -11.24
C ARG A 282 -2.55 8.63 -11.13
N THR A 283 -1.79 9.68 -11.44
CA THR A 283 -0.35 9.72 -11.16
C THR A 283 -0.15 10.54 -9.90
N ASP A 284 0.52 10.00 -8.88
CA ASP A 284 0.83 10.77 -7.67
C ASP A 284 1.92 11.82 -7.94
N SER A 285 2.08 12.77 -7.02
CA SER A 285 3.09 13.85 -7.10
C SER A 285 4.54 13.36 -7.16
N SER A 286 4.80 12.08 -6.89
CA SER A 286 6.11 11.42 -7.02
C SER A 286 6.29 10.63 -8.33
N GLY A 287 5.32 10.69 -9.24
CA GLY A 287 5.34 9.98 -10.53
C GLY A 287 4.98 8.49 -10.44
N ARG A 288 4.51 8.02 -9.27
CA ARG A 288 4.03 6.64 -9.09
C ARG A 288 2.57 6.54 -9.53
N TYR A 289 2.18 5.37 -10.02
CA TYR A 289 0.83 5.14 -10.52
C TYR A 289 -0.09 4.66 -9.41
N ASP A 290 -1.30 5.19 -9.36
CA ASP A 290 -2.41 4.75 -8.50
C ASP A 290 -3.53 4.30 -9.44
N ILE A 291 -3.50 3.01 -9.82
CA ILE A 291 -4.59 2.38 -10.57
C ILE A 291 -5.49 1.64 -9.60
N ARG A 292 -6.66 2.21 -9.31
CA ARG A 292 -7.72 1.53 -8.57
C ARG A 292 -8.62 0.81 -9.55
N VAL A 293 -8.73 -0.49 -9.36
CA VAL A 293 -9.70 -1.31 -10.06
C VAL A 293 -10.94 -1.40 -9.20
N TYR A 294 -12.11 -1.30 -9.83
CA TYR A 294 -13.41 -1.50 -9.22
C TYR A 294 -14.04 -2.67 -9.95
N ASP A 295 -13.86 -3.87 -9.40
CA ASP A 295 -14.59 -5.02 -9.90
C ASP A 295 -16.04 -4.91 -9.41
N LEU A 296 -16.96 -4.66 -10.34
CA LEU A 296 -18.37 -4.40 -10.04
C LEU A 296 -19.13 -5.70 -9.71
N LEU A 297 -18.68 -6.84 -10.26
CA LEU A 297 -19.26 -8.16 -9.96
C LEU A 297 -19.11 -8.52 -8.47
N PRO A 298 -17.94 -8.30 -7.83
CA PRO A 298 -17.81 -8.39 -6.39
C PRO A 298 -18.50 -7.30 -5.56
N ALA A 299 -19.06 -6.21 -6.08
CA ALA A 299 -19.51 -5.10 -5.21
C ALA A 299 -20.56 -5.49 -4.14
N ARG A 300 -21.32 -6.57 -4.38
CA ARG A 300 -22.25 -7.20 -3.42
C ARG A 300 -21.70 -8.47 -2.75
N MET A 301 -20.58 -9.00 -3.23
CA MET A 301 -19.95 -10.22 -2.72
C MET A 301 -19.20 -9.91 -1.42
N GLN A 302 -19.61 -10.53 -0.33
CA GLN A 302 -18.88 -10.48 0.94
C GLN A 302 -17.78 -11.56 0.94
N LEU A 303 -16.74 -11.37 1.75
CA LEU A 303 -15.71 -12.41 1.98
C LEU A 303 -16.22 -13.48 2.96
N PHE A 304 -17.10 -13.09 3.87
CA PHE A 304 -17.74 -13.92 4.90
C PHE A 304 -19.20 -13.49 5.06
N ASP A 305 -20.06 -14.35 5.60
CA ASP A 305 -21.47 -14.00 5.85
C ASP A 305 -21.66 -12.95 6.96
N GLY A 306 -20.67 -12.79 7.84
CA GLY A 306 -20.69 -11.88 8.98
C GLY A 306 -19.86 -10.61 8.77
N HIS A 307 -20.37 -9.48 9.24
CA HIS A 307 -19.66 -8.20 9.38
C HIS A 307 -20.25 -7.39 10.54
N ALA A 308 -19.57 -6.33 10.98
CA ALA A 308 -20.08 -5.45 12.04
C ALA A 308 -21.36 -4.70 11.61
N SER A 309 -22.21 -4.39 12.57
CA SER A 309 -23.46 -3.64 12.43
C SER A 309 -23.24 -2.16 12.72
N CYS A 310 -23.96 -1.26 12.03
CA CYS A 310 -23.90 0.17 12.34
C CYS A 310 -24.25 0.44 13.81
N GLY A 311 -23.42 1.25 14.48
CA GLY A 311 -23.48 1.46 15.93
C GLY A 311 -22.46 0.63 16.72
N GLU A 312 -21.90 -0.43 16.15
CA GLU A 312 -20.72 -1.10 16.72
C GLU A 312 -19.47 -0.24 16.52
N TYR A 313 -18.70 -0.09 17.59
CA TYR A 313 -17.43 0.62 17.60
C TYR A 313 -16.40 -0.13 18.45
N ARG A 314 -15.12 0.08 18.16
CA ARG A 314 -14.00 -0.42 18.96
C ARG A 314 -13.35 0.73 19.73
N SER A 315 -13.19 0.55 21.04
CA SER A 315 -12.39 1.40 21.92
C SER A 315 -10.97 0.87 22.03
N GLU A 316 -9.96 1.72 21.87
CA GLU A 316 -8.55 1.39 22.11
C GLU A 316 -7.98 2.44 23.09
N ARG A 317 -7.36 1.99 24.18
CA ARG A 317 -6.65 2.88 25.13
C ARG A 317 -5.39 3.39 24.44
N LEU A 318 -5.24 4.69 24.30
CA LEU A 318 -4.08 5.31 23.65
C LEU A 318 -2.98 5.61 24.66
N THR A 319 -3.32 6.29 25.76
CA THR A 319 -2.44 6.59 26.89
C THR A 319 -3.18 6.42 28.22
N GLU A 320 -2.63 6.92 29.32
CA GLU A 320 -3.37 7.07 30.56
C GLU A 320 -4.29 8.30 30.47
N GLY A 321 -5.61 8.09 30.66
CA GLY A 321 -6.61 9.14 30.52
C GLY A 321 -7.02 9.50 29.09
N LEU A 322 -6.61 8.72 28.06
CA LEU A 322 -7.06 8.93 26.68
C LEU A 322 -7.37 7.61 25.96
N TYR A 323 -8.59 7.55 25.41
CA TYR A 323 -9.10 6.48 24.55
C TYR A 323 -9.55 7.06 23.21
N ALA A 324 -9.42 6.26 22.16
CA ALA A 324 -10.06 6.51 20.87
C ALA A 324 -11.14 5.48 20.60
N HIS A 325 -12.22 5.91 19.97
CA HIS A 325 -13.38 5.10 19.60
C HIS A 325 -13.60 5.18 18.09
N ALA A 326 -13.47 4.06 17.39
CA ALA A 326 -13.66 3.98 15.95
C ALA A 326 -14.89 3.14 15.59
N PRO A 327 -15.84 3.68 14.82
CA PRO A 327 -16.90 2.92 14.15
C PRO A 327 -16.34 1.73 13.36
N LEU A 328 -16.97 0.56 13.51
CA LEU A 328 -16.64 -0.66 12.73
C LEU A 328 -17.50 -0.81 11.47
N ALA A 329 -18.63 -0.11 11.44
CA ALA A 329 -19.61 -0.12 10.37
C ALA A 329 -20.26 1.26 10.23
N LEU A 330 -20.38 1.74 8.99
CA LEU A 330 -21.00 3.00 8.64
C LEU A 330 -22.12 2.78 7.60
N TYR A 331 -23.08 3.70 7.55
CA TYR A 331 -24.11 3.67 6.53
C TYR A 331 -23.61 4.23 5.20
N ASP A 332 -24.02 3.57 4.12
CA ASP A 332 -23.80 4.06 2.77
C ASP A 332 -24.70 5.27 2.45
N THR A 333 -24.20 6.13 1.56
CA THR A 333 -24.89 7.28 1.00
C THR A 333 -24.60 7.32 -0.50
N ARG A 334 -25.44 8.03 -1.27
CA ARG A 334 -25.22 8.16 -2.73
C ARG A 334 -23.89 8.85 -3.11
N SER A 335 -23.18 9.44 -2.14
CA SER A 335 -21.95 10.22 -2.32
C SER A 335 -20.74 9.69 -1.53
N GLY A 336 -20.88 8.63 -0.73
CA GLY A 336 -19.84 8.12 0.17
C GLY A 336 -20.40 7.52 1.45
N THR A 337 -19.61 7.41 2.52
CA THR A 337 -20.07 6.97 3.86
C THR A 337 -20.71 8.09 4.68
N TYR A 338 -21.57 7.74 5.65
CA TYR A 338 -22.06 8.64 6.71
C TYR A 338 -21.36 8.33 8.05
N PRO A 339 -20.96 9.33 8.85
CA PRO A 339 -21.06 10.77 8.58
C PRO A 339 -20.09 11.18 7.46
N PRO A 340 -20.41 12.23 6.68
CA PRO A 340 -19.53 12.72 5.64
C PRO A 340 -18.30 13.40 6.25
N GLY A 341 -17.12 13.18 5.66
CA GLY A 341 -15.94 13.98 5.94
C GLY A 341 -16.01 15.38 5.35
N ASP A 342 -15.17 16.29 5.86
CA ASP A 342 -14.94 17.60 5.25
C ASP A 342 -13.90 17.44 4.11
N PRO A 343 -14.28 17.67 2.84
CA PRO A 343 -13.38 17.48 1.70
C PRO A 343 -12.16 18.38 1.73
N GLU A 344 -12.26 19.63 2.23
CA GLU A 344 -11.15 20.58 2.22
C GLU A 344 -10.06 20.12 3.20
N THR A 345 -10.46 19.75 4.42
CA THR A 345 -9.51 19.21 5.41
C THR A 345 -8.84 17.91 4.96
N LEU A 346 -9.56 17.09 4.18
CA LEU A 346 -9.04 15.86 3.62
C LEU A 346 -8.02 16.13 2.50
N GLU A 347 -8.31 17.02 1.54
CA GLU A 347 -7.33 17.37 0.50
C GLU A 347 -6.06 18.00 1.09
N ASP A 348 -6.21 18.85 2.12
CA ASP A 348 -5.08 19.48 2.79
C ASP A 348 -4.23 18.46 3.57
N LEU A 349 -4.86 17.48 4.24
CA LEU A 349 -4.14 16.37 4.86
C LEU A 349 -3.41 15.51 3.82
N LEU A 350 -4.08 15.13 2.73
CA LEU A 350 -3.46 14.35 1.65
C LEU A 350 -2.25 15.11 1.08
N ARG A 351 -2.40 16.39 0.74
CA ARG A 351 -1.32 17.26 0.24
C ARG A 351 -0.17 17.39 1.24
N ALA A 352 -0.46 17.47 2.54
CA ALA A 352 0.56 17.51 3.59
C ALA A 352 1.35 16.19 3.66
N THR A 353 0.68 15.03 3.61
CA THR A 353 1.35 13.72 3.59
C THR A 353 2.16 13.50 2.32
N GLU A 354 1.70 13.98 1.16
CA GLU A 354 2.41 13.90 -0.13
C GLU A 354 3.65 14.81 -0.19
N SER A 355 3.55 16.04 0.30
CA SER A 355 4.65 17.02 0.28
C SER A 355 5.68 16.82 1.39
N ALA A 356 5.38 16.06 2.44
CA ALA A 356 6.31 15.76 3.52
C ALA A 356 7.62 15.13 3.00
N ALA A 357 8.75 15.72 3.40
CA ALA A 357 10.09 15.17 3.23
C ALA A 357 10.50 14.50 4.56
N PRO A 358 10.23 13.20 4.76
CA PRO A 358 10.32 12.58 6.07
C PRO A 358 11.75 12.53 6.59
N SER A 359 11.95 12.96 7.83
CA SER A 359 13.23 12.80 8.52
C SER A 359 13.59 11.32 8.66
N ASP A 360 14.89 11.02 8.84
CA ASP A 360 15.33 9.67 9.18
C ASP A 360 14.70 9.16 10.49
N ARG A 361 14.37 10.07 11.41
CA ARG A 361 13.67 9.76 12.65
C ARG A 361 12.24 9.31 12.39
N ALA A 362 11.51 9.98 11.49
CA ALA A 362 10.18 9.56 11.08
C ALA A 362 10.17 8.15 10.52
N LYS A 363 11.10 7.84 9.60
CA LYS A 363 11.26 6.51 9.00
C LYS A 363 11.51 5.44 10.08
N MET A 364 12.42 5.70 11.00
CA MET A 364 12.75 4.77 12.11
C MET A 364 11.59 4.51 13.09
N TYR A 365 10.56 5.36 13.13
CA TYR A 365 9.35 5.11 13.93
C TYR A 365 8.20 4.53 13.09
N ALA A 366 7.98 5.04 11.88
CA ALA A 366 6.95 4.53 10.98
C ALA A 366 7.17 3.05 10.63
N ASP A 367 8.42 2.63 10.37
CA ASP A 367 8.75 1.26 9.99
C ASP A 367 8.34 0.22 11.07
N PRO A 368 8.73 0.34 12.36
CA PRO A 368 8.18 -0.46 13.44
C PRO A 368 6.66 -0.40 13.57
N ILE A 369 6.04 0.78 13.40
CA ILE A 369 4.59 0.96 13.58
C ILE A 369 3.80 0.20 12.51
N VAL A 370 4.21 0.29 11.24
CA VAL A 370 3.55 -0.41 10.12
C VAL A 370 3.68 -1.92 10.30
N ALA A 371 4.89 -2.42 10.60
CA ALA A 371 5.14 -3.84 10.83
C ALA A 371 4.41 -4.38 12.08
N TRP A 372 4.44 -3.65 13.18
CA TRP A 372 3.73 -4.01 14.42
C TRP A 372 2.22 -4.11 14.18
N ASN A 373 1.63 -3.16 13.45
CA ASN A 373 0.20 -3.18 13.14
C ASN A 373 -0.18 -4.38 12.26
N ALA A 374 0.62 -4.70 11.24
CA ALA A 374 0.38 -5.87 10.40
C ALA A 374 0.38 -7.17 11.21
N ILE A 375 1.37 -7.37 12.08
CA ILE A 375 1.46 -8.55 12.94
C ILE A 375 0.38 -8.56 14.04
N LYS A 376 0.03 -7.40 14.61
CA LYS A 376 -0.97 -7.28 15.70
C LYS A 376 -2.37 -7.74 15.27
N TYR A 377 -2.76 -7.48 14.03
CA TYR A 377 -4.11 -7.80 13.54
C TYR A 377 -4.17 -9.02 12.62
N PHE A 378 -3.05 -9.42 12.01
CA PHE A 378 -3.02 -10.51 11.02
C PHE A 378 -1.90 -11.55 11.23
N GLY A 379 -1.11 -11.43 12.30
CA GLY A 379 -0.07 -12.40 12.65
C GLY A 379 -0.70 -13.74 13.04
N PRO A 380 -0.47 -14.84 12.29
CA PRO A 380 -1.26 -16.07 12.40
C PRO A 380 -1.15 -16.76 13.77
N TYR A 381 0.00 -16.66 14.43
CA TYR A 381 0.29 -17.35 15.69
C TYR A 381 0.42 -16.42 16.89
N LEU A 382 0.24 -15.09 16.73
CA LEU A 382 0.58 -14.13 17.77
C LEU A 382 -0.19 -14.37 19.09
N ALA A 383 -1.44 -14.83 18.99
CA ALA A 383 -2.28 -15.18 20.14
C ALA A 383 -1.84 -16.46 20.89
N GLU A 384 -1.03 -17.32 20.25
CA GLU A 384 -0.47 -18.55 20.83
C GLU A 384 0.92 -18.31 21.42
N MET A 385 1.61 -17.25 20.98
CA MET A 385 2.92 -16.86 21.48
C MET A 385 2.85 -16.28 22.90
N ARG A 386 3.83 -16.61 23.73
CA ARG A 386 4.05 -15.96 25.04
C ARG A 386 4.81 -14.63 24.88
N LEU A 387 4.28 -13.74 24.03
CA LEU A 387 4.93 -12.50 23.60
C LEU A 387 4.01 -11.29 23.82
N ASP A 388 4.45 -10.33 24.65
CA ASP A 388 3.79 -9.01 24.72
C ASP A 388 4.24 -8.17 23.51
N TRP A 389 3.41 -8.20 22.46
CA TRP A 389 3.69 -7.49 21.22
C TRP A 389 3.62 -5.96 21.36
N ASP A 390 2.82 -5.45 22.28
CA ASP A 390 2.77 -4.01 22.59
C ASP A 390 4.08 -3.56 23.26
N GLU A 391 4.66 -4.38 24.14
CA GLU A 391 5.99 -4.12 24.73
C GLU A 391 7.13 -4.24 23.71
N GLU A 392 7.05 -5.13 22.71
CA GLU A 392 8.07 -5.17 21.66
C GLU A 392 8.08 -3.91 20.78
N LEU A 393 6.91 -3.29 20.52
CA LEU A 393 6.87 -1.95 19.92
C LEU A 393 7.57 -0.93 20.82
N ARG A 394 7.26 -0.88 22.12
CA ARG A 394 7.92 0.05 23.06
C ARG A 394 9.44 -0.12 23.06
N LYS A 395 9.92 -1.35 23.08
CA LYS A 395 11.36 -1.68 22.97
C LYS A 395 11.93 -1.27 21.61
N ALA A 396 11.20 -1.41 20.51
CA ALA A 396 11.62 -0.96 19.18
C ALA A 396 11.75 0.57 19.11
N LEU A 397 10.72 1.31 19.52
CA LEU A 397 10.71 2.77 19.57
C LEU A 397 11.83 3.30 20.49
N SER A 398 12.03 2.67 21.66
CA SER A 398 13.11 3.00 22.58
C SER A 398 14.52 2.70 22.04
N ARG A 399 14.66 1.79 21.06
CA ARG A 399 15.93 1.57 20.34
C ARG A 399 16.11 2.60 19.23
N ALA A 400 15.07 2.87 18.45
CA ALA A 400 15.07 3.87 17.39
C ALA A 400 15.41 5.28 17.89
N SER A 401 14.94 5.67 19.10
CA SER A 401 15.28 6.96 19.72
C SER A 401 16.76 7.16 20.07
N ARG A 402 17.57 6.09 20.02
CA ARG A 402 19.02 6.12 20.27
C ARG A 402 19.83 6.17 18.97
N CYS A 403 19.19 5.94 17.82
CA CYS A 403 19.82 5.97 16.50
C CYS A 403 19.96 7.43 15.99
N LYS A 404 21.11 7.75 15.40
CA LYS A 404 21.44 9.09 14.88
C LYS A 404 21.13 9.30 13.40
N ARG A 405 20.89 8.20 12.68
CA ARG A 405 20.57 8.10 11.26
C ARG A 405 19.63 6.92 11.10
N TYR A 406 18.96 6.82 9.95
CA TYR A 406 18.13 5.66 9.64
C TYR A 406 18.91 4.34 9.86
N ASP A 407 18.31 3.43 10.61
CA ASP A 407 18.85 2.10 10.93
C ASP A 407 17.66 1.13 11.05
N LEU A 408 17.70 0.03 10.30
CA LEU A 408 16.68 -1.03 10.34
C LEU A 408 16.78 -1.93 11.59
N LYS A 409 17.86 -1.86 12.36
CA LYS A 409 18.10 -2.71 13.54
C LYS A 409 16.98 -2.71 14.58
N PRO A 410 16.31 -1.59 14.93
CA PRO A 410 15.16 -1.60 15.84
C PRO A 410 14.01 -2.48 15.33
N LEU A 411 13.65 -2.35 14.05
CA LEU A 411 12.63 -3.19 13.39
C LEU A 411 13.06 -4.65 13.33
N ARG A 412 14.31 -4.93 12.91
CA ARG A 412 14.86 -6.28 12.84
C ARG A 412 14.81 -7.00 14.20
N LEU A 413 15.16 -6.30 15.28
CA LEU A 413 15.13 -6.88 16.64
C LEU A 413 13.71 -7.11 17.18
N MET A 414 12.75 -6.23 16.84
CA MET A 414 11.33 -6.39 17.19
C MET A 414 10.74 -7.63 16.51
N MET A 415 10.89 -7.69 15.20
CA MET A 415 10.38 -8.78 14.37
C MET A 415 11.10 -10.11 14.62
N ALA A 416 12.38 -10.10 15.03
CA ALA A 416 13.06 -11.33 15.44
C ALA A 416 12.42 -12.03 16.65
N GLN A 417 11.60 -11.33 17.46
CA GLN A 417 10.88 -11.96 18.57
C GLN A 417 9.74 -12.89 18.11
N ILE A 418 9.33 -12.84 16.84
CA ILE A 418 8.31 -13.76 16.30
C ILE A 418 8.91 -15.12 15.89
N GLU A 419 10.24 -15.26 15.92
CA GLU A 419 11.01 -16.47 15.62
C GLU A 419 10.74 -17.10 14.22
N ASP A 420 10.14 -16.34 13.29
CA ASP A 420 9.82 -16.79 11.93
C ASP A 420 10.97 -16.54 10.94
N ALA A 421 11.44 -17.62 10.30
CA ALA A 421 12.50 -17.59 9.31
C ALA A 421 12.10 -16.96 7.95
N HIS A 422 10.81 -16.76 7.69
CA HIS A 422 10.31 -16.12 6.46
C HIS A 422 10.37 -14.59 6.51
N VAL A 423 10.73 -13.99 7.65
CA VAL A 423 10.87 -12.53 7.74
C VAL A 423 12.14 -12.08 7.01
N HIS A 424 11.97 -11.26 5.99
CA HIS A 424 13.05 -10.71 5.18
C HIS A 424 12.96 -9.19 5.13
N TYR A 425 14.10 -8.51 5.03
CA TYR A 425 14.19 -7.05 4.96
C TYR A 425 15.05 -6.65 3.77
N VAL A 426 14.51 -5.79 2.92
CA VAL A 426 15.26 -5.15 1.84
C VAL A 426 15.46 -3.70 2.22
N GLU A 427 16.70 -3.29 2.43
CA GLU A 427 17.04 -1.87 2.61
C GLU A 427 17.21 -1.23 1.22
N PRO A 428 16.43 -0.21 0.85
CA PRO A 428 16.48 0.36 -0.51
C PRO A 428 17.88 0.84 -0.91
N ALA A 429 18.62 1.44 0.03
CA ALA A 429 20.00 1.87 -0.18
C ALA A 429 20.97 0.70 -0.41
N ALA A 430 20.81 -0.41 0.31
CA ALA A 430 21.62 -1.62 0.09
C ALA A 430 21.30 -2.28 -1.26
N SER A 431 20.02 -2.28 -1.68
CA SER A 431 19.58 -2.87 -2.96
C SER A 431 20.16 -2.18 -4.20
N GLN A 432 20.66 -0.94 -4.07
CA GLN A 432 21.35 -0.23 -5.14
C GLN A 432 22.86 -0.51 -5.19
N VAL A 433 23.44 -1.10 -4.14
CA VAL A 433 24.81 -1.61 -4.19
C VAL A 433 24.81 -2.80 -5.13
N ARG A 434 25.62 -2.74 -6.20
CA ARG A 434 25.95 -3.94 -6.96
C ARG A 434 26.71 -4.89 -6.04
N GLU A 435 26.00 -5.82 -5.42
CA GLU A 435 26.57 -6.83 -4.54
C GLU A 435 27.63 -7.63 -5.31
N ARG A 436 28.90 -7.32 -5.03
CA ARG A 436 30.04 -8.06 -5.56
C ARG A 436 30.28 -9.25 -4.65
N PHE A 437 29.55 -10.33 -4.91
CA PHE A 437 29.80 -11.60 -4.23
C PHE A 437 31.24 -12.06 -4.50
N LEU A 438 31.93 -12.48 -3.44
CA LEU A 438 33.10 -13.34 -3.60
C LEU A 438 32.65 -14.63 -4.28
N PRO A 439 33.48 -15.26 -5.13
CA PRO A 439 33.08 -16.43 -5.90
C PRO A 439 33.17 -17.73 -5.06
N LEU A 440 32.60 -17.68 -3.86
CA LEU A 440 32.56 -18.73 -2.86
C LEU A 440 31.13 -18.91 -2.36
N GLN A 441 30.79 -20.14 -1.96
CA GLN A 441 29.57 -20.45 -1.25
C GLN A 441 29.90 -20.85 0.18
N VAL A 442 29.09 -20.40 1.14
CA VAL A 442 29.20 -20.76 2.54
C VAL A 442 27.88 -21.27 3.09
N ARG A 443 27.96 -22.12 4.11
CA ARG A 443 26.82 -22.53 4.92
C ARG A 443 27.12 -22.27 6.39
N LYS A 444 26.16 -21.68 7.10
CA LYS A 444 26.20 -21.60 8.56
C LYS A 444 25.81 -22.96 9.13
N MET A 445 26.70 -23.55 9.92
CA MET A 445 26.48 -24.81 10.64
C MET A 445 26.77 -24.54 12.12
N GLU A 446 25.72 -24.52 12.93
CA GLU A 446 25.77 -24.08 14.33
C GLU A 446 26.47 -22.72 14.52
N ARG A 447 27.70 -22.73 15.06
CA ARG A 447 28.52 -21.55 15.37
C ARG A 447 29.66 -21.34 14.36
N LEU A 448 29.68 -22.10 13.26
CA LEU A 448 30.69 -22.04 12.20
C LEU A 448 30.06 -21.54 10.89
N ILE A 449 30.82 -20.77 10.12
CA ILE A 449 30.53 -20.48 8.72
C ILE A 449 31.55 -21.28 7.91
N VAL A 450 31.06 -22.25 7.15
CA VAL A 450 31.88 -23.25 6.45
C VAL A 450 31.78 -23.05 4.95
N VAL A 451 32.91 -22.98 4.25
CA VAL A 451 32.99 -22.93 2.79
C VAL A 451 32.46 -24.24 2.21
N THR A 452 31.41 -24.17 1.39
CA THR A 452 30.79 -25.34 0.74
C THR A 452 31.22 -25.52 -0.71
N ASP A 453 31.62 -24.43 -1.37
CA ASP A 453 32.17 -24.40 -2.73
C ASP A 453 33.00 -23.11 -2.95
N SER A 454 33.95 -23.12 -3.88
CA SER A 454 34.79 -21.94 -4.20
C SER A 454 35.39 -22.02 -5.60
N LYS A 455 35.40 -20.90 -6.33
CA LYS A 455 36.24 -20.72 -7.53
C LYS A 455 37.63 -20.16 -7.21
N ASP A 456 37.82 -19.63 -6.01
CA ASP A 456 39.15 -19.26 -5.52
C ASP A 456 39.85 -20.52 -4.98
N SER A 457 40.90 -20.95 -5.66
CA SER A 457 41.69 -22.15 -5.32
C SER A 457 42.45 -22.06 -3.99
N SER A 458 42.56 -20.87 -3.38
CA SER A 458 43.13 -20.71 -2.04
C SER A 458 42.18 -21.16 -0.93
N LEU A 459 40.88 -21.19 -1.21
CA LEU A 459 39.83 -21.63 -0.29
C LEU A 459 39.35 -23.04 -0.65
N ARG A 460 39.19 -23.88 0.36
CA ARG A 460 38.78 -25.29 0.21
C ARG A 460 37.42 -25.53 0.84
N LYS A 461 36.69 -26.49 0.26
CA LYS A 461 35.45 -27.00 0.87
C LYS A 461 35.75 -27.58 2.25
N GLY A 462 35.09 -27.06 3.28
CA GLY A 462 35.35 -27.36 4.68
C GLY A 462 36.09 -26.27 5.46
N ASP A 463 36.66 -25.26 4.79
CA ASP A 463 37.33 -24.14 5.47
C ASP A 463 36.34 -23.34 6.33
N ILE A 464 36.80 -22.89 7.50
CA ILE A 464 35.98 -22.15 8.46
C ILE A 464 36.32 -20.66 8.35
N VAL A 465 35.33 -19.86 7.93
CA VAL A 465 35.43 -18.40 7.93
C VAL A 465 35.34 -17.90 9.37
N ARG A 466 36.50 -17.48 9.93
CA ARG A 466 36.60 -16.96 11.31
C ARG A 466 36.37 -15.46 11.40
N THR A 467 36.85 -14.72 10.40
CA THR A 467 36.81 -13.25 10.36
C THR A 467 36.62 -12.74 8.94
N VAL A 468 35.92 -11.62 8.79
CA VAL A 468 35.83 -10.84 7.54
C VAL A 468 36.25 -9.41 7.89
N ASP A 469 37.19 -8.83 7.15
CA ASP A 469 37.75 -7.48 7.38
C ASP A 469 38.18 -7.21 8.84
N GLY A 470 38.71 -8.24 9.51
CA GLY A 470 39.14 -8.19 10.92
C GLY A 470 38.00 -8.26 11.94
N ALA A 471 36.73 -8.20 11.52
CA ALA A 471 35.58 -8.47 12.37
C ALA A 471 35.32 -9.98 12.48
N ASP A 472 34.86 -10.44 13.64
CA ASP A 472 34.43 -11.82 13.86
C ASP A 472 33.26 -12.16 12.93
N ALA A 473 33.40 -13.18 12.10
CA ALA A 473 32.41 -13.55 11.08
C ALA A 473 31.07 -14.03 11.66
N ARG A 474 30.99 -14.22 12.98
CA ARG A 474 29.80 -14.68 13.71
C ARG A 474 28.92 -13.53 14.25
N ARG A 475 29.32 -12.27 14.04
CA ARG A 475 28.62 -11.08 14.56
C ARG A 475 27.56 -10.50 13.63
#